data_AF-A0A7S4MYQ3-F1
#
_entry.id   AF-A0A7S4MYQ3-F1
#
_cell.length_a   1.000
_cell.length_b   1.000
_cell.length_c   1.000
_cell.angle_alpha   90.00
_cell.angle_beta   90.00
_cell.angle_gamma   90.00
#
_symmetry.space_group_name_H-M   'P 1'
#
loop_
_entity.id
_entity.type
_entity.pdbx_description
1 polymer ?
#
loop_
_entity_poly.entity_id
_entity_poly.type
_entity_poly.pdbx_seq_one_letter_code
_entity_poly.pdbx_strand_id
1 'polypeptide(L)'
;MFGYLRIGRNTRKLLCHLGKYKMTQNKPPPTLDEYRAFHSMVCPPHVARRCVHSIVGSGGVFLFGTPGAHERGRTDFSSWSGMWSYYLLVLCTLTGLSTLLGLTDEVDAREFSQGDETSSLTEDLAKWFRSERNESVAVSKREIEYCRRAALRDIGDVGNEKCEEIPRIKLRRRFEYDFHLIGANVIMVHFTTSTTHFASSSNSPADDGSGDLLHVVEVYQFRSWFVTVIERIVEEAIHFASMLDPCHWRSYVTPIVRKDKAS
;
A
#
# COMPACT_ATOMS: atom_id res chain seq x y z
N MET A 1 24.07 -1.88 -14.96
CA MET A 1 23.17 -1.26 -15.95
C MET A 1 21.78 -1.85 -15.72
N PHE A 2 20.94 -1.21 -14.92
CA PHE A 2 19.60 -1.75 -14.59
C PHE A 2 18.54 -0.92 -15.31
N GLY A 3 17.77 -1.60 -16.15
CA GLY A 3 16.66 -1.02 -16.90
C GLY A 3 15.43 -0.83 -16.01
N TYR A 4 14.68 0.23 -16.27
CA TYR A 4 13.42 0.53 -15.61
C TYR A 4 12.30 -0.35 -16.20
N LEU A 5 11.61 -1.10 -15.35
CA LEU A 5 10.41 -1.84 -15.73
C LEU A 5 9.21 -0.88 -15.68
N ARG A 6 8.73 -0.46 -16.86
CA ARG A 6 7.50 0.34 -17.01
C ARG A 6 6.33 -0.62 -17.19
N ILE A 7 5.53 -0.82 -16.14
CA ILE A 7 4.27 -1.57 -16.26
C ILE A 7 3.31 -0.75 -17.14
N GLY A 8 2.90 -1.33 -18.28
CA GLY A 8 2.05 -0.69 -19.28
C GLY A 8 0.59 -0.53 -18.83
N ARG A 9 -0.03 0.59 -19.22
CA ARG A 9 -1.39 1.04 -18.85
C ARG A 9 -2.55 0.06 -19.15
N ASN A 10 -2.32 -1.02 -19.90
CA ASN A 10 -3.38 -1.94 -20.35
C ASN A 10 -3.74 -3.06 -19.35
N THR A 11 -2.94 -3.31 -18.31
CA THR A 11 -3.21 -4.39 -17.34
C THR A 11 -4.28 -4.04 -16.30
N ARG A 12 -4.49 -2.76 -15.96
CA ARG A 12 -5.53 -2.33 -15.01
C ARG A 12 -6.96 -2.60 -15.54
N LYS A 13 -7.22 -2.40 -16.84
CA LYS A 13 -8.53 -2.74 -17.43
C LYS A 13 -8.82 -4.25 -17.44
N LEU A 14 -7.78 -5.09 -17.52
CA LEU A 14 -7.94 -6.55 -17.51
C LEU A 14 -8.20 -7.08 -16.09
N LEU A 15 -7.53 -6.52 -15.08
CA LEU A 15 -7.76 -6.84 -13.66
C LEU A 15 -9.17 -6.42 -13.19
N CYS A 16 -9.71 -5.31 -13.69
CA CYS A 16 -11.11 -4.92 -13.45
C CYS A 16 -12.15 -5.84 -14.12
N HIS A 17 -11.77 -6.69 -15.08
CA HIS A 17 -12.69 -7.59 -15.79
C HIS A 17 -12.66 -9.04 -15.30
N LEU A 18 -11.54 -9.54 -14.79
CA LEU A 18 -11.42 -10.94 -14.35
C LEU A 18 -11.86 -11.19 -12.89
N GLY A 19 -12.33 -10.16 -12.20
CA GLY A 19 -12.77 -10.25 -10.81
C GLY A 19 -14.05 -9.48 -10.51
N LYS A 20 -15.09 -9.55 -11.36
CA LYS A 20 -16.46 -9.18 -10.95
C LYS A 20 -17.02 -10.21 -9.95
N TYR A 21 -16.26 -10.52 -8.90
CA TYR A 21 -16.89 -10.93 -7.65
C TYR A 21 -17.71 -9.72 -7.21
N LYS A 22 -19.02 -9.76 -7.46
CA LYS A 22 -19.99 -8.93 -6.74
C LYS A 22 -19.89 -9.31 -5.27
N MET A 23 -18.83 -8.88 -4.59
CA MET A 23 -18.90 -8.74 -3.15
C MET A 23 -19.96 -7.68 -2.93
N THR A 24 -21.08 -8.13 -2.38
CA THR A 24 -22.22 -7.32 -1.99
C THR A 24 -21.71 -6.03 -1.35
N GLN A 25 -21.99 -4.88 -1.97
CA GLN A 25 -21.58 -3.54 -1.52
C GLN A 25 -22.08 -3.19 -0.10
N ASN A 26 -22.88 -4.07 0.52
CA ASN A 26 -23.48 -3.86 1.83
C ASN A 26 -22.65 -4.39 3.00
N LYS A 27 -21.41 -4.85 2.79
CA LYS A 27 -20.56 -5.22 3.93
C LYS A 27 -19.97 -3.97 4.56
N PRO A 28 -19.99 -3.84 5.91
CA PRO A 28 -19.35 -2.72 6.57
C PRO A 28 -17.84 -2.70 6.27
N PRO A 29 -17.18 -1.54 6.36
CA PRO A 29 -15.73 -1.46 6.27
C PRO A 29 -15.06 -2.37 7.32
N PRO A 30 -13.82 -2.83 7.09
CA PRO A 30 -13.11 -3.62 8.08
C PRO A 30 -12.92 -2.82 9.39
N THR A 31 -13.10 -3.50 10.51
CA THR A 31 -12.90 -2.90 11.85
C THR A 31 -11.41 -2.70 12.16
N LEU A 32 -11.10 -1.94 13.21
CA LEU A 32 -9.72 -1.78 13.70
C LEU A 32 -9.08 -3.14 14.03
N ASP A 33 -9.81 -4.03 14.72
CA ASP A 33 -9.32 -5.37 15.07
C ASP A 33 -9.05 -6.25 13.84
N GLU A 34 -9.85 -6.11 12.79
CA GLU A 34 -9.60 -6.80 11.52
C GLU A 34 -8.30 -6.32 10.85
N TYR A 35 -8.04 -5.00 10.84
CA TYR A 35 -6.77 -4.47 10.37
C TYR A 35 -5.60 -4.85 11.27
N ARG A 36 -5.81 -4.87 12.59
CA ARG A 36 -4.82 -5.31 13.56
C ARG A 36 -4.38 -6.75 13.26
N ALA A 37 -5.32 -7.67 13.09
CA ALA A 37 -5.02 -9.06 12.71
C ALA A 37 -4.35 -9.16 11.31
N PHE A 38 -4.80 -8.34 10.36
CA PHE A 38 -4.21 -8.29 9.02
C PHE A 38 -2.74 -7.85 9.06
N HIS A 39 -2.42 -6.86 9.87
CA HIS A 39 -1.09 -6.28 9.97
C HIS A 39 -0.15 -7.01 10.92
N SER A 40 -0.68 -7.74 11.89
CA SER A 40 0.08 -8.71 12.67
C SER A 40 0.45 -9.96 11.86
N MET A 41 0.03 -10.03 10.59
CA MET A 41 0.28 -11.12 9.64
C MET A 41 -0.36 -12.47 10.04
N VAL A 42 -1.36 -12.42 10.94
CA VAL A 42 -2.10 -13.60 11.41
C VAL A 42 -3.58 -13.28 11.34
N CYS A 43 -4.13 -13.35 10.13
CA CYS A 43 -5.55 -13.16 9.89
C CYS A 43 -6.16 -14.27 9.04
N PRO A 44 -7.46 -14.57 9.22
CA PRO A 44 -8.19 -15.43 8.30
C PRO A 44 -8.24 -14.86 6.87
N PRO A 45 -8.24 -15.71 5.81
CA PRO A 45 -8.22 -15.24 4.43
C PRO A 45 -9.36 -14.28 4.04
N HIS A 46 -10.53 -14.43 4.65
CA HIS A 46 -11.67 -13.55 4.38
C HIS A 46 -11.47 -12.15 4.98
N VAL A 47 -10.78 -12.02 6.12
CA VAL A 47 -10.44 -10.74 6.74
C VAL A 47 -9.39 -10.04 5.89
N ALA A 48 -8.30 -10.74 5.54
CA ALA A 48 -7.28 -10.23 4.61
C ALA A 48 -7.91 -9.69 3.32
N ARG A 49 -8.87 -10.43 2.75
CA ARG A 49 -9.53 -10.05 1.51
C ARG A 49 -10.33 -8.76 1.68
N ARG A 50 -11.04 -8.61 2.79
CA ARG A 50 -11.79 -7.39 3.10
C ARG A 50 -10.87 -6.20 3.30
N CYS A 51 -9.77 -6.36 4.05
CA CYS A 51 -8.76 -5.32 4.26
C CYS A 51 -8.12 -4.89 2.93
N VAL A 52 -7.61 -5.83 2.13
CA VAL A 52 -7.04 -5.53 0.81
C VAL A 52 -8.06 -4.86 -0.10
N HIS A 53 -9.30 -5.37 -0.14
CA HIS A 53 -10.36 -4.76 -0.95
C HIS A 53 -10.72 -3.34 -0.50
N SER A 54 -10.72 -3.07 0.81
CA SER A 54 -10.99 -1.71 1.32
C SER A 54 -9.92 -0.68 0.93
N ILE A 55 -8.70 -1.14 0.65
CA ILE A 55 -7.56 -0.29 0.25
C ILE A 55 -7.51 -0.19 -1.28
N VAL A 56 -7.41 -1.33 -1.96
CA VAL A 56 -7.23 -1.38 -3.42
C VAL A 56 -8.54 -1.11 -4.17
N GLY A 57 -9.65 -1.61 -3.65
CA GLY A 57 -10.98 -1.43 -4.25
C GLY A 57 -11.45 0.02 -4.21
N SER A 58 -10.94 0.83 -3.29
CA SER A 58 -11.16 2.28 -3.30
C SER A 58 -10.23 3.02 -4.25
N GLY A 59 -9.32 2.37 -4.98
CA GLY A 59 -8.25 3.05 -5.73
C GLY A 59 -7.09 3.54 -4.87
N GLY A 60 -7.02 3.09 -3.61
CA GLY A 60 -5.94 3.41 -2.71
C GLY A 60 -4.61 2.79 -3.11
N VAL A 61 -3.54 3.25 -2.46
CA VAL A 61 -2.16 2.79 -2.72
C VAL A 61 -1.64 2.08 -1.49
N PHE A 62 -0.94 0.97 -1.71
CA PHE A 62 -0.17 0.27 -0.69
C PHE A 62 1.32 0.47 -0.99
N LEU A 63 2.05 1.06 -0.04
CA LEU A 63 3.47 1.32 -0.14
C LEU A 63 4.26 0.60 0.94
N PHE A 64 5.40 0.04 0.54
CA PHE A 64 6.39 -0.54 1.43
C PHE A 64 7.69 0.26 1.29
N GLY A 65 8.31 0.59 2.41
CA GLY A 65 9.57 1.32 2.44
C GLY A 65 10.49 0.84 3.56
N THR A 66 11.78 1.12 3.40
CA THR A 66 12.76 1.04 4.48
C THR A 66 13.37 2.43 4.68
N PRO A 67 13.69 2.85 5.93
CA PRO A 67 14.31 4.14 6.18
C PRO A 67 15.58 4.32 5.35
N GLY A 68 15.64 5.41 4.58
CA GLY A 68 16.83 5.76 3.78
C GLY A 68 16.94 5.07 2.41
N ALA A 69 16.05 4.12 2.05
CA ALA A 69 16.00 3.55 0.69
C ALA A 69 15.36 4.55 -0.29
N HIS A 70 16.11 5.60 -0.64
CA HIS A 70 15.57 6.73 -1.37
C HIS A 70 15.36 6.51 -2.87
N GLU A 71 15.92 5.47 -3.48
CA GLU A 71 15.90 5.31 -4.95
C GLU A 71 15.79 3.86 -5.47
N ARG A 72 15.96 2.83 -4.63
CA ARG A 72 15.95 1.44 -5.09
C ARG A 72 14.58 0.82 -4.83
N GLY A 73 13.80 0.68 -5.90
CA GLY A 73 12.69 -0.27 -5.96
C GLY A 73 11.45 0.13 -5.16
N ARG A 74 10.70 1.13 -5.65
CA ARG A 74 9.32 1.31 -5.21
C ARG A 74 8.45 0.25 -5.89
N THR A 75 8.01 -0.76 -5.14
CA THR A 75 7.09 -1.77 -5.64
C THR A 75 5.65 -1.26 -5.45
N ASP A 76 4.98 -0.97 -6.55
CA ASP A 76 3.55 -0.67 -6.55
C ASP A 76 2.81 -2.01 -6.39
N PHE A 77 2.24 -2.24 -5.21
CA PHE A 77 1.51 -3.47 -4.89
C PHE A 77 0.17 -3.60 -5.61
N SER A 78 -0.20 -2.64 -6.47
CA SER A 78 -1.40 -2.75 -7.30
C SER A 78 -1.39 -3.93 -8.28
N SER A 79 -0.25 -4.61 -8.47
CA SER A 79 -0.13 -5.85 -9.24
C SER A 79 -0.21 -7.14 -8.40
N TRP A 80 -0.56 -7.09 -7.12
CA TRP A 80 -0.60 -8.30 -6.30
C TRP A 80 -1.70 -9.24 -6.80
N SER A 81 -1.29 -10.34 -7.41
CA SER A 81 -2.15 -11.23 -8.20
C SER A 81 -2.99 -12.20 -7.37
N GLY A 82 -2.91 -12.16 -6.03
CA GLY A 82 -3.87 -12.87 -5.18
C GLY A 82 -3.53 -12.93 -3.70
N MET A 83 -4.42 -13.57 -2.95
CA MET A 83 -4.26 -13.86 -1.53
C MET A 83 -3.00 -14.70 -1.22
N TRP A 84 -2.60 -15.55 -2.16
CA TRP A 84 -1.46 -16.46 -2.01
C TRP A 84 -0.14 -15.73 -1.84
N SER A 85 0.07 -14.67 -2.60
CA SER A 85 1.31 -13.90 -2.54
C SER A 85 1.42 -13.09 -1.25
N TYR A 86 0.29 -12.73 -0.61
CA TYR A 86 0.27 -12.23 0.77
C TYR A 86 0.76 -13.28 1.75
N TYR A 87 0.17 -14.47 1.78
CA TYR A 87 0.61 -15.51 2.71
C TYR A 87 2.03 -16.02 2.43
N LEU A 88 2.47 -16.02 1.17
CA LEU A 88 3.84 -16.35 0.82
C LEU A 88 4.81 -15.28 1.36
N LEU A 89 4.48 -14.00 1.22
CA LEU A 89 5.27 -12.90 1.81
C LEU A 89 5.34 -13.04 3.33
N VAL A 90 4.21 -13.30 3.99
CA VAL A 90 4.13 -13.53 5.44
C VAL A 90 5.02 -14.70 5.87
N LEU A 91 4.98 -15.81 5.12
CA LEU A 91 5.81 -16.98 5.38
C LEU A 91 7.30 -16.68 5.18
N CYS A 92 7.67 -16.07 4.05
CA CYS A 92 9.05 -15.76 3.71
C CYS A 92 9.69 -14.71 4.63
N THR A 93 8.89 -13.75 5.11
CA THR A 93 9.36 -12.73 6.06
C THR A 93 9.38 -13.24 7.51
N LEU A 94 8.84 -14.42 7.80
CA LEU A 94 8.68 -14.98 9.14
C LEU A 94 7.91 -14.08 10.12
N THR A 95 7.27 -13.02 9.65
CA THR A 95 6.46 -12.09 10.46
C THR A 95 5.26 -12.81 11.07
N GLY A 96 4.56 -13.62 10.26
CA GLY A 96 3.45 -14.43 10.74
C GLY A 96 3.89 -15.48 11.77
N LEU A 97 5.08 -16.09 11.57
CA LEU A 97 5.64 -17.04 12.54
C LEU A 97 6.01 -16.34 13.85
N SER A 98 6.61 -15.15 13.79
CA SER A 98 6.89 -14.32 14.97
C SER A 98 5.62 -14.10 15.78
N THR A 99 4.51 -13.74 15.13
CA THR A 99 3.23 -13.48 15.79
C THR A 99 2.61 -14.76 16.36
N LEU A 100 2.65 -15.88 15.63
CA LEU A 100 2.13 -17.17 16.12
C LEU A 100 2.90 -17.68 17.35
N LEU A 101 4.19 -17.39 17.44
CA LEU A 101 5.02 -17.73 18.60
C LEU A 101 4.86 -16.76 19.78
N GLY A 102 4.03 -15.72 19.65
CA GLY A 102 3.90 -14.67 20.67
C GLY A 102 5.15 -13.78 20.80
N LEU A 103 5.96 -13.72 19.75
CA LEU A 103 7.18 -12.92 19.66
C LEU A 103 6.96 -11.62 18.87
N THR A 104 5.72 -11.15 18.79
CA THR A 104 5.37 -9.88 18.17
C THR A 104 4.77 -8.98 19.24
N ASP A 105 5.46 -7.89 19.54
CA ASP A 105 4.89 -6.85 20.38
C ASP A 105 4.05 -5.91 19.53
N GLU A 106 2.81 -5.69 19.94
CA GLU A 106 2.04 -4.56 19.47
C GLU A 106 2.36 -3.34 20.34
N VAL A 107 2.96 -2.34 19.71
CA VAL A 107 3.33 -1.09 20.37
C VAL A 107 2.14 -0.15 20.36
N ASP A 108 1.47 -0.07 19.21
CA ASP A 108 0.35 0.83 19.02
C ASP A 108 -0.63 0.30 17.97
N ALA A 109 -1.93 0.47 18.24
CA ALA A 109 -3.01 0.24 17.30
C ALA A 109 -4.13 1.23 17.61
N ARG A 110 -4.19 2.33 16.85
CA ARG A 110 -5.15 3.42 17.09
C ARG A 110 -5.94 3.76 15.85
N GLU A 111 -7.21 4.09 16.07
CA GLU A 111 -8.10 4.67 15.06
C GLU A 111 -8.41 6.12 15.43
N PHE A 112 -8.34 7.01 14.44
CA PHE A 112 -8.57 8.44 14.61
C PHE A 112 -9.97 8.80 14.13
N SER A 113 -10.72 9.50 14.98
CA SER A 113 -12.11 9.87 14.69
C SER A 113 -12.19 10.97 13.64
N GLN A 114 -13.31 11.01 12.92
CA GLN A 114 -13.50 11.93 11.79
C GLN A 114 -13.49 13.42 12.21
N GLY A 115 -13.59 13.72 13.50
CA GLY A 115 -13.56 15.08 14.06
C GLY A 115 -12.20 15.55 14.58
N ASP A 116 -11.18 14.69 14.68
CA ASP A 116 -9.81 15.10 15.11
C ASP A 116 -9.01 15.74 13.97
N GLU A 117 -9.71 16.30 12.98
CA GLU A 117 -9.12 17.01 11.85
C GLU A 117 -8.67 18.41 12.25
N THR A 118 -7.37 18.57 12.44
CA THR A 118 -6.70 19.85 12.18
C THR A 118 -5.74 19.69 11.02
N SER A 119 -6.29 19.98 9.83
CA SER A 119 -5.82 20.99 8.89
C SER A 119 -4.30 21.17 8.74
N SER A 120 -3.82 20.93 7.51
CA SER A 120 -2.43 21.01 7.05
C SER A 120 -1.50 19.96 7.67
N LEU A 121 -0.41 19.60 6.98
CA LEU A 121 0.68 18.80 7.55
C LEU A 121 1.38 19.62 8.64
N THR A 122 0.68 19.85 9.75
CA THR A 122 1.24 20.50 10.94
C THR A 122 2.31 19.60 11.53
N GLU A 123 3.19 20.19 12.34
CA GLU A 123 4.22 19.44 13.07
C GLU A 123 3.62 18.30 13.91
N ASP A 124 2.38 18.47 14.39
CA ASP A 124 1.64 17.45 15.14
C ASP A 124 1.34 16.20 14.31
N LEU A 125 1.05 16.35 13.01
CA LEU A 125 0.81 15.21 12.12
C LEU A 125 2.10 14.41 11.91
N ALA A 126 3.24 15.11 11.81
CA ALA A 126 4.55 14.47 11.61
C ALA A 126 4.94 13.55 12.77
N LYS A 127 4.46 13.82 13.99
CA LYS A 127 4.64 12.94 15.15
C LYS A 127 4.01 11.57 14.91
N TRP A 128 2.81 11.52 14.33
CA TRP A 128 2.07 10.27 14.12
C TRP A 128 2.65 9.40 13.00
N PHE A 129 3.41 10.01 12.09
CA PHE A 129 4.14 9.30 11.03
C PHE A 129 5.49 8.75 11.48
N ARG A 130 5.84 8.85 12.77
CA ARG A 130 7.09 8.35 13.34
C ARG A 130 6.80 7.23 14.32
N SER A 131 7.70 6.25 14.43
CA SER A 131 7.66 5.20 15.46
C SER A 131 7.82 5.81 16.85
N GLU A 132 7.06 5.28 17.82
CA GLU A 132 7.18 5.65 19.23
C GLU A 132 8.42 4.98 19.85
N ARG A 133 8.80 3.77 19.40
CA ARG A 133 9.99 3.06 19.90
C ARG A 133 11.30 3.50 19.25
N ASN A 134 11.26 3.94 17.99
CA ASN A 134 12.46 4.28 17.24
C ASN A 134 12.23 5.44 16.27
N GLU A 135 12.65 6.62 16.69
CA GLU A 135 12.47 7.86 15.91
C GLU A 135 13.07 7.82 14.50
N SER A 136 14.04 6.95 14.22
CA SER A 136 14.61 6.79 12.88
C SER A 136 13.66 6.11 11.89
N VAL A 137 12.61 5.44 12.38
CA VAL A 137 11.54 4.86 11.56
C VAL A 137 10.43 5.89 11.43
N ALA A 138 10.29 6.46 10.24
CA ALA A 138 9.23 7.41 9.95
C ALA A 138 8.78 7.30 8.50
N VAL A 139 7.49 7.51 8.28
CA VAL A 139 6.92 7.72 6.95
C VAL A 139 7.43 9.07 6.44
N SER A 140 8.15 9.01 5.33
CA SER A 140 8.74 10.18 4.70
C SER A 140 7.67 11.05 4.02
N LYS A 141 7.92 12.37 3.98
CA LYS A 141 7.09 13.30 3.19
C LYS A 141 6.93 12.87 1.73
N ARG A 142 7.91 12.15 1.17
CA ARG A 142 7.89 11.65 -0.21
C ARG A 142 6.89 10.53 -0.43
N GLU A 143 6.68 9.65 0.56
CA GLU A 143 5.68 8.58 0.47
C GLU A 143 4.27 9.15 0.51
N ILE A 144 4.04 10.08 1.42
CA ILE A 144 2.80 10.85 1.54
C ILE A 144 2.50 11.58 0.21
N GLU A 145 3.49 12.28 -0.34
CA GLU A 145 3.35 13.02 -1.61
C GLU A 145 3.14 12.09 -2.82
N TYR A 146 3.66 10.88 -2.79
CA TYR A 146 3.35 9.91 -3.83
C TYR A 146 1.89 9.46 -3.76
N CYS A 147 1.36 9.15 -2.57
CA CYS A 147 -0.05 8.78 -2.42
C CYS A 147 -0.98 9.91 -2.89
N ARG A 148 -0.64 11.18 -2.58
CA ARG A 148 -1.35 12.34 -3.12
C ARG A 148 -1.34 12.39 -4.64
N ARG A 149 -0.16 12.24 -5.26
CA ARG A 149 -0.04 12.24 -6.72
C ARG A 149 -0.75 11.04 -7.36
N ALA A 150 -0.80 9.89 -6.69
CA ALA A 150 -1.56 8.74 -7.15
C ALA A 150 -3.06 9.04 -7.13
N ALA A 151 -3.57 9.65 -6.04
CA ALA A 151 -4.95 10.11 -5.95
C ALA A 151 -5.32 11.09 -7.08
N LEU A 152 -4.45 12.07 -7.37
CA LEU A 152 -4.66 13.03 -8.46
C LEU A 152 -4.67 12.40 -9.85
N ARG A 153 -3.87 11.34 -10.08
CA ARG A 153 -3.83 10.66 -11.39
C ARG A 153 -5.13 9.97 -11.73
N ASP A 154 -5.85 9.47 -10.73
CA ASP A 154 -7.15 8.85 -10.95
C ASP A 154 -8.25 9.89 -11.25
N ILE A 155 -8.04 11.15 -10.87
CA ILE A 155 -8.92 12.29 -11.20
C ILE A 155 -8.59 12.87 -12.59
N GLY A 156 -7.30 12.99 -12.91
CA GLY A 156 -6.77 13.82 -14.01
C GLY A 156 -6.90 13.28 -15.44
N ASP A 157 -7.70 12.25 -15.70
CA ASP A 157 -8.09 11.87 -17.08
C ASP A 157 -9.36 12.65 -17.54
N VAL A 158 -9.90 13.52 -16.68
CA VAL A 158 -11.11 14.31 -16.91
C VAL A 158 -10.73 15.76 -17.27
N GLY A 159 -10.18 15.97 -18.47
CA GLY A 159 -10.07 17.31 -19.08
C GLY A 159 -8.82 18.12 -18.70
N ASN A 160 -8.35 18.93 -19.64
CA ASN A 160 -7.08 19.69 -19.62
C ASN A 160 -6.96 20.81 -18.57
N GLU A 161 -7.82 20.86 -17.56
CA GLU A 161 -7.74 21.87 -16.51
C GLU A 161 -6.76 21.40 -15.43
N LYS A 162 -5.62 22.11 -15.33
CA LYS A 162 -4.68 21.92 -14.22
C LYS A 162 -5.41 22.19 -12.92
N CYS A 163 -5.79 21.14 -12.21
CA CYS A 163 -6.28 21.37 -10.87
C CYS A 163 -5.10 21.60 -9.93
N GLU A 164 -5.06 22.81 -9.35
CA GLU A 164 -4.04 23.22 -8.40
C GLU A 164 -4.38 22.85 -6.96
N GLU A 165 -5.56 22.27 -6.70
CA GLU A 165 -5.97 21.93 -5.35
C GLU A 165 -5.30 20.63 -4.87
N ILE A 166 -4.61 20.73 -3.73
CA ILE A 166 -3.87 19.63 -3.12
C ILE A 166 -4.86 18.74 -2.36
N PRO A 167 -4.93 17.42 -2.63
CA PRO A 167 -5.80 16.52 -1.89
C PRO A 167 -5.55 16.59 -0.39
N ARG A 168 -6.62 16.76 0.38
CA ARG A 168 -6.56 16.73 1.85
C ARG A 168 -6.22 15.33 2.30
N ILE A 169 -5.25 15.22 3.21
CA ILE A 169 -4.88 13.96 3.84
C ILE A 169 -5.47 13.93 5.23
N LYS A 170 -6.09 12.80 5.56
CA LYS A 170 -6.58 12.52 6.89
C LYS A 170 -6.02 11.21 7.40
N LEU A 171 -5.30 11.26 8.52
CA LEU A 171 -4.87 10.06 9.21
C LEU A 171 -6.10 9.29 9.72
N ARG A 172 -6.18 7.99 9.45
CA ARG A 172 -7.28 7.12 9.89
C ARG A 172 -6.83 6.12 10.92
N ARG A 173 -5.70 5.45 10.68
CA ARG A 173 -5.19 4.41 11.59
C ARG A 173 -3.68 4.43 11.64
N ARG A 174 -3.14 4.04 12.78
CA ARG A 174 -1.71 3.85 13.00
C ARG A 174 -1.52 2.51 13.69
N PHE A 175 -0.56 1.75 13.17
CA PHE A 175 -0.11 0.51 13.78
C PHE A 175 1.41 0.54 13.93
N GLU A 176 1.90 -0.02 15.02
CA GLU A 176 3.33 -0.21 15.26
C GLU A 176 3.57 -1.57 15.89
N TYR A 177 4.47 -2.34 15.27
CA TYR A 177 4.81 -3.70 15.67
C TYR A 177 6.32 -3.89 15.80
N ASP A 178 6.73 -4.72 16.74
CA ASP A 178 8.10 -5.21 16.89
C ASP A 178 8.11 -6.73 16.75
N PHE A 179 8.55 -7.23 15.60
CA PHE A 179 8.64 -8.65 15.29
C PHE A 179 10.00 -9.17 15.77
N HIS A 180 10.06 -9.69 17.00
CA HIS A 180 11.32 -10.05 17.65
C HIS A 180 12.08 -11.17 16.93
N LEU A 181 11.37 -12.14 16.32
CA LEU A 181 12.00 -13.27 15.65
C LEU A 181 12.95 -12.83 14.52
N ILE A 182 12.56 -11.78 13.78
CA ILE A 182 13.33 -11.22 12.66
C ILE A 182 14.01 -9.89 13.01
N GLY A 183 13.80 -9.40 14.23
CA GLY A 183 14.27 -8.11 14.69
C GLY A 183 13.77 -6.94 13.84
N ALA A 184 12.50 -6.94 13.42
CA ALA A 184 11.92 -5.91 12.57
C ALA A 184 10.97 -5.00 13.35
N ASN A 185 11.20 -3.69 13.27
CA ASN A 185 10.28 -2.66 13.75
C ASN A 185 9.50 -2.15 12.55
N VAL A 186 8.19 -2.12 12.64
CA VAL A 186 7.32 -1.73 11.53
C VAL A 186 6.34 -0.69 12.01
N ILE A 187 6.25 0.42 11.28
CA ILE A 187 5.13 1.35 11.41
C ILE A 187 4.26 1.24 10.17
N MET A 188 2.95 1.23 10.37
CA MET A 188 1.97 1.16 9.30
C MET A 188 0.98 2.28 9.51
N VAL A 189 0.82 3.12 8.49
CA VAL A 189 -0.03 4.30 8.59
C VAL A 189 -1.10 4.25 7.50
N HIS A 190 -2.35 4.30 7.94
CA HIS A 190 -3.51 4.41 7.08
C HIS A 190 -3.98 5.84 7.04
N PHE A 191 -4.10 6.39 5.84
CA PHE A 191 -4.68 7.72 5.67
C PHE A 191 -5.58 7.76 4.45
N THR A 192 -6.62 8.58 4.52
CA THR A 192 -7.51 8.84 3.40
C THR A 192 -7.09 10.10 2.67
N THR A 193 -7.19 10.10 1.34
CA THR A 193 -7.19 11.33 0.54
C THR A 193 -8.60 11.61 0.06
N SER A 194 -9.07 12.84 0.30
CA SER A 194 -10.40 13.26 -0.14
C SER A 194 -10.31 14.19 -1.35
N THR A 195 -11.18 13.95 -2.33
CA THR A 195 -11.25 14.66 -3.61
C THR A 195 -12.54 15.49 -3.72
N THR A 196 -13.23 15.71 -2.60
CA THR A 196 -14.61 16.21 -2.52
C THR A 196 -14.90 17.54 -3.21
N HIS A 197 -13.91 18.36 -3.56
CA HIS A 197 -14.16 19.65 -4.19
C HIS A 197 -14.44 19.61 -5.70
N PHE A 198 -14.19 18.48 -6.37
CA PHE A 198 -14.33 18.38 -7.83
C PHE A 198 -15.76 18.10 -8.33
N ALA A 199 -16.66 17.60 -7.50
CA ALA A 199 -17.96 17.10 -7.94
C ALA A 199 -19.10 18.15 -7.92
N SER A 200 -18.81 19.40 -7.53
CA SER A 200 -19.80 20.45 -7.22
C SER A 200 -20.65 20.96 -8.41
N SER A 201 -20.64 20.30 -9.57
CA SER A 201 -21.32 20.77 -10.79
C SER A 201 -22.38 19.81 -11.35
N SER A 202 -22.48 18.57 -10.85
CA SER A 202 -23.51 17.64 -11.34
C SER A 202 -24.63 17.48 -10.31
N ASN A 203 -25.88 17.79 -10.70
CA ASN A 203 -27.11 17.57 -9.93
C ASN A 203 -27.45 16.08 -9.71
N SER A 204 -26.44 15.23 -9.58
CA SER A 204 -26.62 13.81 -9.28
C SER A 204 -27.00 13.68 -7.80
N PRO A 205 -28.05 12.91 -7.47
CA PRO A 205 -28.45 12.72 -6.08
C PRO A 205 -27.26 12.22 -5.27
N ALA A 206 -27.05 12.82 -4.11
CA ALA A 206 -25.96 12.56 -3.18
C ALA A 206 -25.89 11.07 -2.82
N ASP A 207 -25.10 10.31 -3.58
CA ASP A 207 -24.65 9.01 -3.15
C ASP A 207 -23.59 9.29 -2.08
N ASP A 208 -23.91 9.00 -0.82
CA ASP A 208 -23.16 9.32 0.41
C ASP A 208 -21.78 8.60 0.49
N GLY A 209 -21.34 8.02 -0.61
CA GLY A 209 -20.00 7.48 -0.79
C GLY A 209 -19.01 8.61 -1.01
N SER A 210 -18.60 9.30 0.07
CA SER A 210 -17.40 10.14 0.03
C SER A 210 -16.28 9.35 -0.64
N GLY A 211 -15.83 9.80 -1.81
CA GLY A 211 -14.82 9.14 -2.65
C GLY A 211 -13.41 9.18 -2.05
N ASP A 212 -13.31 8.96 -0.74
CA ASP A 212 -12.07 8.93 0.01
C ASP A 212 -11.26 7.69 -0.40
N LEU A 213 -10.05 7.91 -0.90
CA LEU A 213 -9.13 6.83 -1.24
C LEU A 213 -8.34 6.44 0.01
N LEU A 214 -8.40 5.19 0.44
CA LEU A 214 -7.65 4.70 1.60
C LEU A 214 -6.24 4.24 1.19
N HIS A 215 -5.21 4.95 1.63
CA HIS A 215 -3.81 4.58 1.40
C HIS A 215 -3.22 3.90 2.63
N VAL A 216 -2.24 3.02 2.40
CA VAL A 216 -1.43 2.37 3.43
C VAL A 216 0.04 2.57 3.10
N VAL A 217 0.81 3.00 4.10
CA VAL A 217 2.26 3.08 4.01
C VAL A 217 2.87 2.31 5.16
N GLU A 218 3.69 1.34 4.83
CA GLU A 218 4.43 0.51 5.78
C GLU A 218 5.92 0.80 5.68
N VAL A 219 6.55 1.11 6.80
CA VAL A 219 7.98 1.39 6.88
C VAL A 219 8.64 0.40 7.83
N TYR A 220 9.59 -0.37 7.30
CA TYR A 220 10.29 -1.45 7.99
C TYR A 220 11.70 -1.03 8.36
N GLN A 221 12.09 -1.28 9.61
CA GLN A 221 13.48 -1.20 10.03
C GLN A 221 13.91 -2.48 10.73
N PHE A 222 14.89 -3.14 10.15
CA PHE A 222 15.48 -4.36 10.67
C PHE A 222 16.71 -4.04 11.51
N ARG A 223 16.84 -4.67 12.69
CA ARG A 223 17.88 -4.41 13.70
C ARG A 223 19.25 -5.04 13.39
N SER A 224 19.35 -5.96 12.43
CA SER A 224 20.54 -6.83 12.27
C SER A 224 20.83 -7.15 10.81
N TRP A 225 22.06 -7.60 10.52
CA TRP A 225 22.55 -8.08 9.20
C TRP A 225 21.65 -9.10 8.49
N PHE A 226 20.72 -9.71 9.23
CA PHE A 226 19.60 -10.48 8.68
C PHE A 226 18.82 -9.71 7.59
N VAL A 227 18.87 -8.37 7.58
CA VAL A 227 18.35 -7.51 6.50
C VAL A 227 18.77 -8.04 5.13
N THR A 228 20.07 -8.30 4.90
CA THR A 228 20.56 -8.67 3.57
C THR A 228 20.01 -10.03 3.13
N VAL A 229 19.78 -10.94 4.07
CA VAL A 229 19.24 -12.27 3.79
C VAL A 229 17.73 -12.18 3.53
N ILE A 230 16.99 -11.45 4.38
CA ILE A 230 15.55 -11.27 4.23
C ILE A 230 15.22 -10.43 3.00
N GLU A 231 15.95 -9.34 2.73
CA GLU A 231 15.79 -8.54 1.50
C GLU A 231 15.95 -9.42 0.27
N ARG A 232 16.99 -10.26 0.23
CA ARG A 232 17.19 -11.20 -0.88
C ARG A 232 16.08 -12.24 -0.96
N ILE A 233 15.63 -12.79 0.16
CA ILE A 233 14.51 -13.74 0.20
C ILE A 233 13.21 -13.07 -0.27
N VAL A 234 12.95 -11.83 0.13
CA VAL A 234 11.75 -11.07 -0.23
C VAL A 234 11.79 -10.70 -1.71
N GLU A 235 12.93 -10.23 -2.24
CA GLU A 235 13.12 -9.98 -3.67
C GLU A 235 12.87 -11.25 -4.49
N GLU A 236 13.45 -12.37 -4.09
CA GLU A 236 13.26 -13.67 -4.74
C GLU A 236 11.81 -14.18 -4.59
N ALA A 237 11.17 -13.98 -3.43
CA ALA A 237 9.79 -14.40 -3.19
C ALA A 237 8.80 -13.55 -3.99
N ILE A 238 9.00 -12.23 -4.10
CA ILE A 238 8.20 -11.34 -4.96
C ILE A 238 8.39 -11.74 -6.42
N HIS A 239 9.63 -11.96 -6.84
CA HIS A 239 9.94 -12.41 -8.20
C HIS A 239 9.28 -13.76 -8.50
N PHE A 240 9.41 -14.74 -7.60
CA PHE A 240 8.79 -16.06 -7.73
C PHE A 240 7.26 -15.99 -7.72
N ALA A 241 6.66 -15.19 -6.84
CA ALA A 241 5.21 -14.96 -6.82
C ALA A 241 4.73 -14.34 -8.13
N SER A 242 5.51 -13.43 -8.74
CA SER A 242 5.19 -12.86 -10.06
C SER A 242 5.29 -13.88 -11.19
N MET A 243 6.18 -14.89 -11.07
CA MET A 243 6.29 -16.00 -12.03
C MET A 243 5.12 -16.98 -11.94
N LEU A 244 4.58 -17.18 -10.73
CA LEU A 244 3.46 -18.09 -10.49
C LEU A 244 2.10 -17.55 -10.95
N ASP A 245 2.03 -16.27 -11.36
CA ASP A 245 0.80 -15.69 -11.90
C ASP A 245 0.64 -16.05 -13.40
N PRO A 246 -0.30 -16.95 -13.77
CA PRO A 246 -0.55 -17.34 -15.16
C PRO A 246 -1.16 -16.21 -15.99
N CYS A 247 -1.55 -15.09 -15.39
CA CYS A 247 -1.99 -13.89 -16.10
C CYS A 247 -0.84 -12.93 -16.44
N HIS A 248 0.35 -13.12 -15.85
CA HIS A 248 1.52 -12.25 -16.04
C HIS A 248 2.47 -12.72 -17.17
N TRP A 249 2.51 -14.02 -17.50
CA TRP A 249 3.45 -14.56 -18.52
C TRP A 249 3.28 -13.97 -19.92
N ARG A 250 2.08 -13.48 -20.28
CA ARG A 250 1.82 -12.90 -21.61
C ARG A 250 2.46 -11.52 -21.82
N SER A 251 2.97 -10.86 -20.78
CA SER A 251 3.60 -9.53 -20.90
C SER A 251 5.12 -9.55 -21.01
N TYR A 252 5.76 -10.73 -20.96
CA TYR A 252 7.23 -10.85 -20.91
C TYR A 252 7.91 -11.32 -22.21
N VAL A 253 7.17 -11.55 -23.30
CA VAL A 253 7.78 -11.94 -24.59
C VAL A 253 7.46 -10.93 -25.68
N THR A 254 8.25 -9.86 -25.71
CA THR A 254 8.64 -9.24 -26.98
C THR A 254 10.15 -9.01 -26.94
N PRO A 255 10.96 -9.77 -27.69
CA PRO A 255 12.38 -9.47 -27.81
C PRO A 255 12.52 -8.10 -28.48
N ILE A 256 13.16 -7.15 -27.79
CA ILE A 256 13.63 -5.92 -28.42
C ILE A 256 14.83 -6.32 -29.29
N VAL A 257 14.56 -6.59 -30.56
CA VAL A 257 15.60 -6.66 -31.59
C VAL A 257 16.18 -5.25 -31.72
N ARG A 258 17.39 -5.05 -31.22
CA ARG A 258 18.17 -3.84 -31.46
C ARG A 258 18.48 -3.79 -32.97
N LYS A 259 17.86 -2.86 -33.70
CA LYS A 259 18.39 -2.42 -34.99
C LYS A 259 19.59 -1.54 -34.69
N ASP A 260 20.78 -2.12 -34.77
CA ASP A 260 22.00 -1.32 -34.85
C ASP A 260 21.92 -0.49 -36.13
N LYS A 261 21.80 0.82 -35.97
CA LYS A 261 22.03 1.76 -37.05
C LYS A 261 23.55 1.90 -37.18
N ALA A 262 24.09 1.24 -38.20
CA ALA A 262 25.39 1.60 -38.73
C ALA A 262 25.28 3.01 -39.36
N SER A 263 26.03 3.97 -38.82
CA SER A 263 26.71 5.05 -39.56
C SER A 263 27.75 5.66 -38.65
#